data_AF-A0A146FEM6-F1
#
_entry.id   AF-A0A146FEM6-F1
#
_cell.length_a   1.000
_cell.length_b   1.000
_cell.length_c   1.000
_cell.angle_alpha   90.00
_cell.angle_beta   90.00
_cell.angle_gamma   90.00
#
_symmetry.space_group_name_H-M   'P 1'
#
loop_
_entity.id
_entity.type
_entity.pdbx_description
1 polymer ?
#
loop_
_entity_poly.entity_id
_entity_poly.type
_entity_poly.pdbx_seq_one_letter_code
_entity_poly.pdbx_strand_id
1 'polypeptide(L)'
;MYFSTTFTFLLATTTTLTLASSNPAAAPAPQAASPASPPTCGTCNPLSGENHCDVTTSCINTGTRFHCACRAGYKASRQNNDITKQFRLNVPGYQFLVFTPEFTRCDTLCDNPYGASAQLCSEVPVYGQCGV
;
A
#
# COMPACT_ATOMS: atom_id res chain seq x y z
N MET A 1 40.61 -87.22 10.99
CA MET A 1 39.18 -86.85 11.01
C MET A 1 38.95 -85.92 9.82
N TYR A 2 38.08 -86.34 8.90
CA TYR A 2 37.77 -85.72 7.61
C TYR A 2 36.51 -84.83 7.69
N PHE A 3 36.21 -84.15 6.58
CA PHE A 3 35.06 -83.28 6.19
C PHE A 3 35.33 -81.78 6.36
N SER A 4 35.62 -80.99 5.31
CA SER A 4 35.06 -80.84 3.95
C SER A 4 33.60 -80.43 3.94
N THR A 5 33.34 -79.13 3.78
CA THR A 5 32.10 -78.62 3.17
C THR A 5 32.27 -77.18 2.68
N THR A 6 32.22 -77.06 1.36
CA THR A 6 32.00 -75.86 0.53
C THR A 6 30.75 -75.10 0.96
N PHE A 7 30.85 -73.77 1.09
CA PHE A 7 29.69 -72.90 1.27
C PHE A 7 29.36 -72.19 -0.05
N THR A 8 28.20 -72.56 -0.58
CA THR A 8 27.62 -72.11 -1.85
C THR A 8 27.20 -70.64 -1.74
N PHE A 9 27.66 -69.79 -2.66
CA PHE A 9 27.20 -68.41 -2.80
C PHE A 9 25.80 -68.37 -3.41
N LEU A 10 24.83 -67.84 -2.67
CA LEU A 10 23.50 -67.47 -3.17
C LEU A 10 23.54 -66.01 -3.65
N LEU A 11 23.38 -65.81 -4.96
CA LEU A 11 23.22 -64.50 -5.59
C LEU A 11 21.80 -63.97 -5.33
N ALA A 12 21.69 -62.98 -4.44
CA ALA A 12 20.48 -62.17 -4.31
C ALA A 12 20.53 -61.02 -5.32
N THR A 13 19.71 -61.11 -6.38
CA THR A 13 19.50 -60.05 -7.36
C THR A 13 18.64 -58.96 -6.72
N THR A 14 19.24 -57.80 -6.44
CA THR A 14 18.52 -56.63 -5.95
C THR A 14 18.07 -55.77 -7.13
N THR A 15 16.76 -55.73 -7.33
CA THR A 15 16.08 -54.93 -8.34
C THR A 15 16.18 -53.45 -7.96
N THR A 16 16.93 -52.67 -8.72
CA THR A 16 17.05 -51.21 -8.53
C THR A 16 15.81 -50.51 -9.09
N LEU A 17 14.98 -49.94 -8.21
CA LEU A 17 13.87 -49.05 -8.54
C LEU A 17 14.43 -47.65 -8.84
N THR A 18 14.35 -47.18 -10.08
CA THR A 18 14.71 -45.81 -10.46
C THR A 18 13.55 -44.87 -10.17
N LEU A 19 13.70 -44.00 -9.16
CA LEU A 19 12.77 -42.89 -8.95
C LEU A 19 13.03 -41.81 -10.00
N ALA A 20 12.05 -41.59 -10.88
CA ALA A 20 12.03 -40.46 -11.80
C ALA A 20 11.86 -39.17 -11.00
N SER A 21 12.89 -38.32 -11.02
CA SER A 21 12.86 -36.96 -10.48
C SER A 21 12.07 -36.04 -11.41
N SER A 22 10.84 -35.69 -11.03
CA SER A 22 10.08 -34.62 -11.65
C SER A 22 10.61 -33.27 -11.16
N ASN A 23 11.31 -32.52 -12.02
CA ASN A 23 11.61 -31.12 -11.75
C ASN A 23 10.30 -30.31 -11.75
N PRO A 24 9.94 -29.60 -10.67
CA PRO A 24 8.91 -28.58 -10.76
C PRO A 24 9.46 -27.42 -11.60
N ALA A 25 8.77 -27.10 -12.69
CA ALA A 25 8.99 -25.85 -13.40
C ALA A 25 8.78 -24.70 -12.41
N ALA A 26 9.85 -23.95 -12.13
CA ALA A 26 9.78 -22.74 -11.33
C ALA A 26 8.78 -21.78 -11.99
N ALA A 27 7.65 -21.55 -11.32
CA ALA A 27 6.73 -20.48 -11.66
C ALA A 27 7.51 -19.15 -11.66
N PRO A 28 7.20 -18.21 -12.58
CA PRO A 28 7.79 -16.89 -12.52
C PRO A 28 7.49 -16.28 -11.15
N ALA A 29 8.54 -15.83 -10.46
CA ALA A 29 8.43 -15.09 -9.21
C ALA A 29 7.44 -13.92 -9.40
N PRO A 30 6.65 -13.54 -8.37
CA PRO A 30 5.89 -12.31 -8.42
C PRO A 30 6.88 -11.18 -8.70
N GLN A 31 6.70 -10.53 -9.85
CA GLN A 31 7.43 -9.32 -10.20
C GLN A 31 7.17 -8.34 -9.06
N ALA A 32 8.22 -8.03 -8.30
CA ALA A 32 8.22 -6.88 -7.42
C ALA A 32 7.82 -5.69 -8.29
N ALA A 33 6.62 -5.16 -8.05
CA ALA A 33 6.10 -4.03 -8.78
C ALA A 33 7.17 -2.94 -8.80
N SER A 34 7.46 -2.43 -9.99
CA SER A 34 8.27 -1.22 -10.19
C SER A 34 7.88 -0.17 -9.15
N PRO A 35 8.81 0.64 -8.62
CA PRO A 35 8.46 1.72 -7.70
C PRO A 35 7.42 2.60 -8.40
N ALA A 36 6.17 2.53 -7.93
CA ALA A 36 5.08 3.31 -8.48
C ALA A 36 5.49 4.77 -8.43
N SER A 37 5.35 5.49 -9.53
CA SER A 37 5.57 6.94 -9.57
C SER A 37 4.86 7.57 -8.36
N PRO A 38 5.50 8.55 -7.69
CA PRO A 38 4.89 9.16 -6.52
C PRO A 38 3.51 9.69 -6.90
N PRO A 39 2.51 9.46 -6.04
CA PRO A 39 1.11 9.78 -6.34
C PRO A 39 0.96 11.27 -6.65
N THR A 40 0.32 11.63 -7.77
CA THR A 40 0.04 13.03 -8.08
C THR A 40 -1.03 13.55 -7.13
N CYS A 41 -0.70 14.57 -6.35
CA CYS A 41 -1.65 15.19 -5.43
C CYS A 41 -2.11 16.50 -6.03
N GLY A 42 -3.43 16.65 -6.19
CA GLY A 42 -4.01 17.87 -6.73
C GLY A 42 -3.60 19.10 -5.91
N THR A 43 -3.44 20.21 -6.61
CA THR A 43 -3.25 21.54 -6.03
C THR A 43 -4.47 22.39 -6.31
N CYS A 44 -4.80 23.32 -5.43
CA CYS A 44 -5.87 24.30 -5.65
C CYS A 44 -5.31 25.69 -5.91
N ASN A 45 -6.09 26.55 -6.56
CA ASN A 45 -5.75 27.97 -6.73
C ASN A 45 -6.36 28.81 -5.59
N PRO A 46 -5.59 29.64 -4.87
CA PRO A 46 -6.16 30.46 -3.80
C PRO A 46 -7.08 31.60 -4.30
N LEU A 47 -7.12 31.89 -5.61
CA LEU A 47 -7.99 32.91 -6.18
C LEU A 47 -9.47 32.50 -6.09
N SER A 48 -10.30 33.41 -5.59
CA SER A 48 -11.75 33.22 -5.49
C SER A 48 -12.36 32.91 -6.85
N GLY A 49 -13.11 31.82 -6.94
CA GLY A 49 -13.73 31.35 -8.18
C GLY A 49 -12.86 30.38 -9.00
N GLU A 50 -11.59 30.24 -8.67
CA GLU A 50 -10.65 29.33 -9.37
C GLU A 50 -10.13 28.20 -8.47
N ASN A 51 -10.53 28.16 -7.19
CA ASN A 51 -9.97 27.20 -6.25
C ASN A 51 -10.28 25.75 -6.55
N HIS A 52 -11.38 25.50 -7.27
CA HIS A 52 -11.87 24.18 -7.67
C HIS A 52 -11.99 23.16 -6.54
N CYS A 53 -11.94 23.60 -5.28
CA CYS A 53 -12.18 22.74 -4.14
C CYS A 53 -13.68 22.51 -4.00
N ASP A 54 -14.08 21.31 -3.59
CA ASP A 54 -15.47 21.07 -3.22
C ASP A 54 -15.83 21.92 -1.99
N VAL A 55 -17.10 22.34 -1.87
CA VAL A 55 -17.60 23.17 -0.75
C VAL A 55 -17.35 22.55 0.63
N THR A 56 -17.14 21.23 0.69
CA THR A 56 -16.85 20.51 1.92
C THR A 56 -15.38 20.53 2.34
N THR A 57 -14.54 21.10 1.49
CA THR A 57 -13.10 21.25 1.66
C THR A 57 -12.72 22.74 1.72
N SER A 58 -11.46 23.04 2.01
CA SER A 58 -10.92 24.39 1.98
C SER A 58 -9.56 24.39 1.30
N CYS A 59 -9.30 25.37 0.44
CA CYS A 59 -7.99 25.56 -0.17
C CYS A 59 -7.04 26.18 0.85
N ILE A 60 -6.02 25.44 1.27
CA ILE A 60 -5.07 25.88 2.30
C ILE A 60 -3.63 25.87 1.79
N ASN A 61 -2.83 26.82 2.30
CA ASN A 61 -1.39 26.87 2.04
C ASN A 61 -0.65 25.97 3.04
N THR A 62 0.06 24.95 2.55
CA THR A 62 0.89 24.05 3.38
C THR A 62 2.33 24.55 3.53
N GLY A 63 2.60 25.80 3.13
CA GLY A 63 3.90 26.45 3.13
C GLY A 63 4.63 26.34 1.79
N THR A 64 4.42 25.25 1.05
CA THR A 64 5.04 25.02 -0.26
C THR A 64 4.04 25.10 -1.41
N ARG A 65 2.79 24.66 -1.18
CA ARG A 65 1.74 24.55 -2.18
C ARG A 65 0.37 24.77 -1.56
N PHE A 66 -0.63 24.92 -2.41
CA PHE A 66 -2.03 24.98 -2.02
C PHE A 66 -2.71 23.64 -2.27
N HIS A 67 -3.49 23.17 -1.31
CA HIS A 67 -4.24 21.91 -1.41
C HIS A 67 -5.66 22.06 -0.90
N CYS A 68 -6.60 21.32 -1.49
CA CYS A 68 -7.92 21.14 -0.90
C CYS A 68 -7.77 20.22 0.31
N ALA A 69 -8.14 20.73 1.48
CA ALA A 69 -8.13 19.99 2.74
C ALA A 69 -9.56 19.81 3.27
N CYS A 70 -9.85 18.61 3.73
CA CYS A 70 -11.06 18.27 4.45
C CYS A 70 -11.17 19.05 5.76
N ARG A 71 -12.41 19.27 6.22
CA ARG A 71 -12.64 19.67 7.61
C ARG A 71 -12.07 18.60 8.55
N ALA A 72 -11.57 19.02 9.72
CA ALA A 72 -11.04 18.09 10.72
C ALA A 72 -12.08 17.00 11.08
N GLY A 73 -11.64 15.74 11.13
CA GLY A 73 -12.50 14.59 11.40
C GLY A 73 -13.27 14.05 10.18
N TYR A 74 -13.04 14.61 8.99
CA TYR A 74 -13.62 14.14 7.73
C TYR A 74 -12.55 13.65 6.72
N LYS A 75 -12.96 12.73 5.86
CA LYS A 75 -12.23 12.12 4.76
C LYS A 75 -13.12 11.98 3.51
N ALA A 76 -12.53 11.77 2.34
CA ALA A 76 -13.26 11.72 1.07
C ALA A 76 -13.90 10.36 0.79
N SER A 77 -13.31 9.28 1.30
CA SER A 77 -13.72 7.90 1.00
C SER A 77 -13.51 6.98 2.20
N ARG A 78 -14.31 5.92 2.26
CA ARG A 78 -14.09 4.80 3.20
C ARG A 78 -12.88 3.94 2.81
N GLN A 79 -12.46 4.01 1.55
CA GLN A 79 -11.26 3.32 1.06
C GLN A 79 -10.03 4.15 1.43
N ASN A 80 -9.49 3.89 2.62
CA ASN A 80 -8.43 4.72 3.22
C ASN A 80 -7.17 4.87 2.36
N ASN A 81 -6.84 3.85 1.55
CA ASN A 81 -5.62 3.79 0.73
C ASN A 81 -5.80 4.33 -0.71
N ASP A 82 -6.97 4.87 -1.04
CA ASP A 82 -7.23 5.43 -2.38
C ASP A 82 -6.69 6.87 -2.48
N ILE A 83 -5.43 6.98 -2.89
CA ILE A 83 -4.75 8.27 -3.03
C ILE A 83 -5.34 9.17 -4.12
N THR A 84 -6.06 8.59 -5.09
CA THR A 84 -6.75 9.38 -6.11
C THR A 84 -7.93 10.15 -5.55
N LYS A 85 -8.31 9.88 -4.29
CA LYS A 85 -9.37 10.59 -3.58
C LYS A 85 -8.88 11.28 -2.32
N GLN A 86 -7.94 10.67 -1.60
CA GLN A 86 -7.52 11.18 -0.29
C GLN A 86 -6.12 10.75 0.11
N PHE A 87 -5.43 11.63 0.82
CA PHE A 87 -4.12 11.36 1.39
C PHE A 87 -3.84 12.29 2.56
N ARG A 88 -2.85 11.96 3.39
CA ARG A 88 -2.29 12.89 4.39
C ARG A 88 -0.87 13.23 3.99
N LEU A 89 -0.45 14.45 4.34
CA LEU A 89 0.93 14.91 4.14
C LEU A 89 1.59 15.12 5.49
N ASN A 90 2.89 14.84 5.56
CA ASN A 90 3.67 15.12 6.76
C ASN A 90 4.08 16.60 6.84
N VAL A 91 3.09 17.49 6.96
CA VAL A 91 3.31 18.94 7.08
C VAL A 91 3.07 19.37 8.53
N PRO A 92 4.06 20.00 9.20
CA PRO A 92 3.89 20.49 10.57
C PRO A 92 2.66 21.37 10.73
N GLY A 93 1.83 21.07 11.73
CA GLY A 93 0.59 21.83 12.00
C GLY A 93 -0.61 21.47 11.11
N TYR A 94 -0.43 20.61 10.11
CA TYR A 94 -1.52 20.12 9.23
C TYR A 94 -1.59 18.60 9.15
N GLN A 95 -0.77 17.87 9.92
CA GLN A 95 -0.73 16.40 9.89
C GLN A 95 -2.10 15.75 10.15
N PHE A 96 -3.01 16.44 10.83
CA PHE A 96 -4.34 15.95 11.18
C PHE A 96 -5.40 16.15 10.08
N LEU A 97 -5.06 16.88 9.01
CA LEU A 97 -5.95 17.12 7.89
C LEU A 97 -5.78 16.03 6.84
N VAL A 98 -6.90 15.62 6.25
CA VAL A 98 -6.94 14.83 5.03
C VAL A 98 -6.99 15.79 3.84
N PHE A 99 -6.15 15.56 2.85
CA PHE A 99 -6.10 16.32 1.61
C PHE A 99 -6.76 15.52 0.48
N THR A 100 -7.29 16.24 -0.50
CA THR A 100 -7.98 15.66 -1.64
C THR A 100 -7.58 16.38 -2.94
N PRO A 101 -7.77 15.76 -4.10
CA PRO A 101 -7.76 16.49 -5.37
C PRO A 101 -8.87 17.54 -5.45
N GLU A 102 -8.78 18.41 -6.45
CA GLU A 102 -9.85 19.32 -6.83
C GLU A 102 -11.17 18.55 -7.07
N PHE A 103 -12.30 19.24 -6.84
CA PHE A 103 -13.66 18.75 -7.02
C PHE A 103 -14.01 17.46 -6.25
N THR A 104 -13.21 17.11 -5.24
CA THR A 104 -13.42 15.89 -4.45
C THR A 104 -14.16 16.23 -3.16
N ARG A 105 -15.35 15.65 -3.01
CA ARG A 105 -16.19 15.83 -1.82
C ARG A 105 -15.59 15.12 -0.60
N CYS A 106 -15.62 15.78 0.55
CA CYS A 106 -15.07 15.31 1.82
C CYS A 106 -16.08 15.38 2.99
N ASP A 107 -17.08 14.51 2.93
CA ASP A 107 -18.16 14.41 3.93
C ASP A 107 -18.21 13.06 4.67
N THR A 108 -17.23 12.18 4.47
CA THR A 108 -17.17 10.90 5.21
C THR A 108 -16.48 11.13 6.54
N LEU A 109 -17.08 10.69 7.66
CA LEU A 109 -16.41 10.74 8.96
C LEU A 109 -15.20 9.81 8.98
N CYS A 110 -14.14 10.26 9.66
CA CYS A 110 -13.02 9.42 10.02
C CYS A 110 -13.41 8.42 11.11
N ASP A 111 -12.61 7.38 11.29
CA ASP A 111 -12.87 6.30 12.24
C ASP A 111 -12.78 6.82 13.69
N ASN A 112 -11.91 7.81 13.92
CA ASN A 112 -11.86 8.61 15.15
C ASN A 112 -12.01 10.12 14.83
N PRO A 113 -13.25 10.63 14.67
CA PRO A 113 -13.49 12.00 14.24
C PRO A 113 -13.34 13.03 15.36
N TYR A 114 -13.22 12.58 16.62
CA TYR A 114 -13.06 13.43 17.82
C TYR A 114 -11.65 13.31 18.42
N GLY A 115 -10.73 12.67 17.71
CA GLY A 115 -9.33 12.56 18.12
C GLY A 115 -8.65 13.92 18.23
N ALA A 116 -7.52 13.97 18.95
CA ALA A 116 -6.69 15.16 19.04
C ALA A 116 -5.53 15.07 18.05
N SER A 117 -5.26 16.15 17.31
CA SER A 117 -4.09 16.27 16.42
C SER A 117 -3.93 15.06 15.48
N ALA A 118 -2.76 14.41 15.45
CA ALA A 118 -2.43 13.31 14.55
C ALA A 118 -3.33 12.07 14.67
N GLN A 119 -4.12 11.94 15.74
CA GLN A 119 -5.11 10.88 15.92
C GLN A 119 -6.32 11.05 15.00
N LEU A 120 -6.58 12.25 14.50
CA LEU A 120 -7.65 12.49 13.54
C LEU A 120 -7.29 11.84 12.21
N CYS A 121 -8.21 11.01 11.72
CA CYS A 121 -8.11 10.36 10.42
C CYS A 121 -6.80 9.56 10.27
N SER A 122 -6.32 8.96 11.38
CA SER A 122 -5.07 8.19 11.42
C SER A 122 -5.06 7.01 10.46
N GLU A 123 -6.24 6.52 10.07
CA GLU A 123 -6.44 5.45 9.12
C GLU A 123 -6.10 5.83 7.67
N VAL A 124 -6.07 7.13 7.34
CA VAL A 124 -5.63 7.61 6.01
C VAL A 124 -4.10 7.66 5.99
N PRO A 125 -3.42 7.04 5.01
CA PRO A 125 -1.96 6.99 4.98
C PRO A 125 -1.32 8.36 4.79
N VAL A 126 -0.17 8.54 5.44
CA VAL A 126 0.69 9.72 5.27
C VAL A 126 1.70 9.45 4.16
N TYR A 127 1.82 10.38 3.22
CA TYR A 127 2.79 10.35 2.14
C TYR A 127 3.83 11.45 2.36
N GLY A 128 5.11 11.12 2.13
CA GLY A 128 6.22 12.06 2.31
C GLY A 128 6.26 13.16 1.25
N GLN A 129 5.85 12.81 0.03
CA GLN A 129 5.69 13.74 -1.08
C GLN A 129 4.71 13.17 -2.10
N CYS A 130 4.21 14.06 -2.94
CA CYS A 130 3.41 13.73 -4.10
C CYS A 130 4.19 14.02 -5.38
N GLY A 131 3.90 13.29 -6.45
CA GLY A 131 4.36 13.61 -7.80
C GLY A 131 3.82 14.98 -8.22
N VAL A 132 4.66 15.74 -8.92
CA VAL A 132 4.34 17.08 -9.45
C VAL A 132 3.90 17.01 -10.90
#